data_AF-A0A2V9ZGT0-F1
#
_entry.id   AF-A0A2V9ZGT0-F1
#
_cell.length_a   1.000
_cell.length_b   1.000
_cell.length_c   1.000
_cell.angle_alpha   90.00
_cell.angle_beta   90.00
_cell.angle_gamma   90.00
#
_symmetry.space_group_name_H-M   'P 1'
#
loop_
_entity.id
_entity.type
_entity.pdbx_description
1 polymer ?
#
loop_
_entity_poly.entity_id
_entity_poly.type
_entity_poly.pdbx_seq_one_letter_code
_entity_poly.pdbx_strand_id
1 'polypeptide(L)'
;LLAIAGAILFPLLFKFPQRTFVAGMITLTTVVLLLTPWTVRNWRTMHRFEPLAPRYANDPEDFVAVGFYRWLKTWVVDFISVANVEWHVPNEKIDMDDLPPRACDSQQECDQTESIFDDYNQELDISPELDAQFNQLAEQRIRRHPLRYYVWLPALRVMDMWLRPRVEILPIDLDWWKIEENGMDSWIAIALGSWNLILLLLAVIGVLRLWPRSWGLSEPALIFALFIGFVLLRSLFLATIENPEPRYALECYPVVLAFAGAAFVRKGIRKTV
;
A
#
# COMPACT_ATOMS: atom_id res chain seq x y z
N LEU A 1 10.15 5.50 7.89
CA LEU A 1 9.69 6.70 7.13
C LEU A 1 8.75 7.58 7.97
N LEU A 2 7.63 7.08 8.50
CA LEU A 2 6.69 7.88 9.31
C LEU A 2 7.32 8.45 10.61
N ALA A 3 8.14 7.67 11.32
CA ALA A 3 8.86 8.17 12.51
C ALA A 3 9.90 9.26 12.17
N ILE A 4 10.54 9.17 11.00
CA ILE A 4 11.52 10.16 10.52
C ILE A 4 10.79 11.44 10.08
N ALA A 5 9.67 11.31 9.36
CA ALA A 5 8.81 12.44 9.03
C ALA A 5 8.27 13.11 10.31
N GLY A 6 7.87 12.33 11.31
CA GLY A 6 7.48 12.82 12.64
C GLY A 6 8.62 13.58 13.34
N ALA A 7 9.84 13.06 13.31
CA ALA A 7 11.01 13.72 13.90
C ALA A 7 11.40 15.02 13.18
N ILE A 8 11.25 15.08 11.85
CA ILE A 8 11.47 16.30 11.05
C ILE A 8 10.39 17.35 11.30
N LEU A 9 9.14 16.92 11.51
CA LEU A 9 8.02 17.79 11.85
C LEU A 9 8.02 18.22 13.33
N PHE A 10 8.69 17.47 14.21
CA PHE A 10 8.75 17.74 15.65
C PHE A 10 9.26 19.15 16.03
N PRO A 11 10.38 19.68 15.49
CA PRO A 11 10.79 21.05 15.77
C PRO A 11 9.86 22.10 15.14
N LEU A 12 9.10 21.74 14.11
CA LEU A 12 8.08 22.61 13.55
C LEU A 12 6.87 22.73 14.48
N LEU A 13 6.55 21.68 15.27
CA LEU A 13 5.43 21.66 16.24
C LEU A 13 5.42 22.87 17.19
N PHE A 14 6.59 23.35 17.62
CA PHE A 14 6.73 24.52 18.50
C PHE A 14 6.46 25.87 17.82
N LYS A 15 6.36 25.89 16.49
CA LYS A 15 5.99 27.07 15.70
C LYS A 15 4.50 27.08 15.29
N PHE A 16 3.74 26.04 15.63
CA PHE A 16 2.32 25.97 15.30
C PHE A 16 1.46 26.80 16.25
N PRO A 17 0.26 27.21 15.82
CA PRO A 17 -0.75 27.73 16.73
C PRO A 17 -0.99 26.77 17.90
N GLN A 18 -1.16 27.31 19.10
CA GLN A 18 -1.34 26.55 20.34
C GLN A 18 -2.41 25.44 20.22
N ARG A 19 -3.49 25.71 19.47
CA ARG A 19 -4.57 24.74 19.24
C ARG A 19 -4.11 23.52 18.45
N THR A 20 -3.34 23.70 17.38
CA THR A 20 -2.82 22.61 16.56
C THR A 20 -1.81 21.77 17.34
N PHE A 21 -0.96 22.42 18.15
CA PHE A 21 -0.04 21.73 19.04
C PHE A 21 -0.77 20.86 20.07
N VAL A 22 -1.78 21.43 20.75
CA VAL A 22 -2.60 20.70 21.72
C VAL A 22 -3.32 19.52 21.07
N ALA A 23 -3.91 19.72 19.89
CA ALA A 23 -4.55 18.65 19.14
C ALA A 23 -3.56 17.51 18.81
N GLY A 24 -2.35 17.84 18.34
CA GLY A 24 -1.29 16.86 18.09
C GLY A 24 -0.87 16.09 19.34
N MET A 25 -0.73 16.77 20.48
CA MET A 25 -0.40 16.13 21.76
C MET A 25 -1.52 15.20 22.24
N ILE A 26 -2.78 15.60 22.07
CA ILE A 26 -3.93 14.74 22.38
C ILE A 26 -3.88 13.50 21.50
N THR A 27 -3.74 13.66 20.17
CA THR A 27 -3.64 12.51 19.24
C THR A 27 -2.49 11.58 19.60
N LEU A 28 -1.28 12.11 19.85
CA LEU A 28 -0.12 11.31 20.24
C LEU A 28 -0.40 10.53 21.53
N THR A 29 -0.92 11.21 22.54
CA THR A 29 -1.25 10.60 23.84
C THR A 29 -2.29 9.50 23.66
N THR A 30 -3.34 9.73 22.88
CA THR A 30 -4.36 8.73 22.57
C THR A 30 -3.78 7.51 21.86
N VAL A 31 -2.93 7.70 20.85
CA VAL A 31 -2.27 6.59 20.14
C VAL A 31 -1.39 5.77 21.09
N VAL A 32 -0.56 6.43 21.91
CA VAL A 32 0.29 5.75 22.89
C VAL A 32 -0.55 4.99 23.90
N LEU A 33 -1.62 5.60 24.43
CA LEU A 33 -2.53 4.96 25.38
C LEU A 33 -3.23 3.73 24.80
N LEU A 34 -3.60 3.74 23.51
CA LEU A 34 -4.22 2.60 22.84
C LEU A 34 -3.23 1.47 22.53
N LEU A 35 -1.99 1.81 22.17
CA LEU A 35 -0.94 0.82 21.90
C LEU A 35 -0.31 0.24 23.17
N THR A 36 -0.40 0.94 24.30
CA THR A 36 0.20 0.51 25.57
C THR A 36 -0.37 -0.84 26.06
N PRO A 37 -1.70 -1.07 26.13
CA PRO A 37 -2.26 -2.37 26.51
C PRO A 37 -1.76 -3.53 25.63
N TRP A 38 -1.70 -3.33 24.32
CA TRP A 38 -1.15 -4.31 23.38
C TRP A 38 0.32 -4.62 23.68
N THR A 39 1.14 -3.58 23.81
CA THR A 39 2.57 -3.70 24.09
C THR A 39 2.82 -4.41 25.42
N VAL A 40 2.05 -4.05 26.46
CA VAL A 40 2.14 -4.66 27.80
C VAL A 40 1.68 -6.12 27.75
N ARG A 41 0.63 -6.44 26.99
CA ARG A 41 0.19 -7.83 26.78
C ARG A 41 1.31 -8.64 26.15
N ASN A 42 1.87 -8.20 25.02
CA ASN A 42 2.95 -8.92 24.33
C ASN A 42 4.18 -9.09 25.23
N TRP A 43 4.54 -8.06 25.99
CA TRP A 43 5.66 -8.16 26.92
C TRP A 43 5.41 -9.17 28.06
N ARG A 44 4.17 -9.26 28.55
CA ARG A 44 3.83 -10.19 29.65
C ARG A 44 3.59 -11.62 29.18
N THR A 45 2.96 -11.82 28.03
CA THR A 45 2.56 -13.15 27.55
C THR A 45 3.57 -13.76 26.59
N MET A 46 4.12 -12.96 25.67
CA MET A 46 5.08 -13.41 24.65
C MET A 46 6.53 -13.09 25.05
N HIS A 47 6.75 -12.40 26.17
CA HIS A 47 8.06 -11.95 26.64
C HIS A 47 8.82 -11.08 25.61
N ARG A 48 8.09 -10.37 24.73
CA ARG A 48 8.64 -9.54 23.64
C ARG A 48 8.08 -8.13 23.69
N PHE A 49 8.94 -7.14 23.42
CA PHE A 49 8.53 -5.74 23.29
C PHE A 49 8.10 -5.45 21.84
N GLU A 50 6.80 -5.57 21.56
CA GLU A 50 6.22 -5.44 20.22
C GLU A 50 5.09 -4.39 20.22
N PRO A 51 5.44 -3.09 20.16
CA PRO A 51 4.45 -2.02 20.13
C PRO A 51 3.69 -1.93 18.80
N LEU A 52 4.21 -2.57 17.76
CA LEU A 52 3.64 -2.67 16.42
C LEU A 52 3.75 -4.12 15.95
N ALA A 53 2.81 -4.55 15.11
CA ALA A 53 2.88 -5.86 14.49
C ALA A 53 4.16 -5.99 13.61
N PRO A 54 4.76 -7.19 13.53
CA PRO A 54 5.87 -7.45 12.62
C PRO A 54 5.42 -7.28 11.16
N ARG A 55 6.36 -6.93 10.28
CA ARG A 55 6.07 -6.63 8.86
C ARG A 55 5.32 -7.76 8.15
N TYR A 56 5.72 -9.00 8.40
CA TYR A 56 5.18 -10.19 7.74
C TYR A 56 4.16 -10.94 8.60
N ALA A 57 3.68 -10.32 9.69
CA ALA A 57 2.71 -10.92 10.61
C ALA A 57 3.09 -12.33 11.13
N ASN A 58 4.39 -12.64 11.15
CA ASN A 58 4.93 -13.93 11.55
C ASN A 58 4.99 -14.07 13.09
N ASP A 59 4.96 -15.31 13.59
CA ASP A 59 5.17 -15.54 15.01
C ASP A 59 6.66 -15.37 15.39
N PRO A 60 6.96 -15.18 16.69
CA PRO A 60 8.33 -15.09 17.15
C PRO A 60 9.11 -16.39 16.84
N GLU A 61 10.27 -16.24 16.20
CA GLU A 61 11.17 -17.34 15.74
C GLU A 61 10.73 -18.07 14.46
N ASP A 62 9.61 -17.70 13.85
CA ASP A 62 9.22 -18.24 12.54
C ASP A 62 10.23 -17.87 11.45
N PHE A 63 10.48 -18.81 10.55
CA PHE A 63 11.18 -18.54 9.33
C PHE A 63 10.34 -17.61 8.44
N VAL A 64 10.96 -16.56 7.93
CA VAL A 64 10.33 -15.64 6.97
C VAL A 64 11.03 -15.82 5.62
N ALA A 65 10.26 -16.22 4.61
CA ALA A 65 10.72 -16.40 3.23
C ALA A 65 11.01 -15.05 2.53
N VAL A 66 12.05 -14.34 2.97
CA VAL A 66 12.42 -13.02 2.46
C VAL A 66 12.81 -13.06 0.97
N GLY A 67 13.45 -14.15 0.53
CA GLY A 67 13.77 -14.39 -0.87
C GLY A 67 12.55 -14.50 -1.75
N PHE A 68 11.52 -15.22 -1.33
CA PHE A 68 10.22 -15.30 -2.00
C PHE A 68 9.56 -13.92 -2.12
N TYR A 69 9.45 -13.17 -1.02
CA TYR A 69 8.92 -11.80 -1.08
C TYR A 69 9.75 -10.87 -1.96
N ARG A 70 11.09 -11.04 -1.98
CA ARG A 70 11.97 -10.29 -2.87
C ARG A 70 11.70 -10.62 -4.33
N TRP A 71 11.46 -11.89 -4.65
CA TRP A 71 11.08 -12.34 -5.99
C TRP A 71 9.72 -11.78 -6.41
N LEU A 72 8.69 -11.84 -5.56
CA LEU A 72 7.38 -11.21 -5.81
C LEU A 72 7.55 -9.73 -6.19
N LYS A 73 8.38 -8.98 -5.46
CA LYS A 73 8.64 -7.56 -5.75
C LYS A 73 9.27 -7.27 -7.11
N THR A 74 9.78 -8.27 -7.81
CA THR A 74 10.36 -8.12 -9.15
C THR A 74 9.34 -8.18 -10.28
N TRP A 75 8.07 -8.47 -10.00
CA TRP A 75 7.04 -8.57 -11.04
C TRP A 75 5.61 -8.24 -10.57
N VAL A 76 5.30 -8.38 -9.28
CA VAL A 76 3.98 -8.06 -8.73
C VAL A 76 3.72 -6.55 -8.83
N VAL A 77 2.60 -6.21 -9.47
CA VAL A 77 2.09 -4.83 -9.58
C VAL A 77 0.65 -4.67 -9.15
N ASP A 78 -0.11 -5.76 -9.06
CA ASP A 78 -1.55 -5.71 -8.81
C ASP A 78 -2.04 -6.75 -7.82
N PHE A 79 -3.24 -6.48 -7.28
CA PHE A 79 -3.89 -7.32 -6.29
C PHE A 79 -4.17 -8.75 -6.76
N ILE A 80 -4.38 -8.97 -8.06
CA ILE A 80 -4.70 -10.32 -8.57
C ILE A 80 -3.46 -11.21 -8.51
N SER A 81 -2.28 -10.65 -8.75
CA SER A 81 -1.02 -11.37 -8.53
C SER A 81 -0.84 -11.82 -7.08
N VAL A 82 -1.34 -11.01 -6.13
CA VAL A 82 -1.31 -11.35 -4.70
C VAL A 82 -2.30 -12.47 -4.42
N ALA A 83 -3.55 -12.33 -4.89
CA ALA A 83 -4.61 -13.30 -4.67
C ALA A 83 -4.31 -14.67 -5.31
N ASN A 84 -3.73 -14.68 -6.52
CA ASN A 84 -3.46 -15.90 -7.27
C ASN A 84 -2.15 -16.60 -6.88
N VAL A 85 -1.23 -15.91 -6.21
CA VAL A 85 0.11 -16.48 -5.95
C VAL A 85 0.49 -16.35 -4.48
N GLU A 86 0.60 -15.14 -3.96
CA GLU A 86 1.07 -14.92 -2.58
C GLU A 86 0.15 -15.56 -1.54
N TRP A 87 -1.17 -15.44 -1.71
CA TRP A 87 -2.15 -15.96 -0.75
C TRP A 87 -2.23 -17.49 -0.70
N HIS A 88 -1.78 -18.16 -1.76
CA HIS A 88 -1.67 -19.62 -1.81
C HIS A 88 -0.42 -20.16 -1.09
N VAL A 89 0.45 -19.26 -0.59
CA VAL A 89 1.67 -19.64 0.12
C VAL A 89 1.59 -19.24 1.60
N PRO A 90 1.81 -20.17 2.54
CA PRO A 90 1.99 -21.62 2.36
C PRO A 90 0.65 -22.38 2.23
N ASN A 91 0.74 -23.70 2.08
CA ASN A 91 -0.34 -24.73 2.16
C ASN A 91 -1.13 -25.01 0.88
N GLU A 92 -1.01 -24.21 -0.16
CA GLU A 92 -1.69 -24.45 -1.43
C GLU A 92 -0.68 -24.56 -2.57
N LYS A 93 -1.04 -25.33 -3.60
CA LYS A 93 -0.20 -25.49 -4.78
C LYS A 93 -0.27 -24.23 -5.63
N ILE A 94 0.84 -23.91 -6.29
CA ILE A 94 0.90 -22.83 -7.28
C ILE A 94 1.15 -23.45 -8.65
N ASP A 95 0.40 -23.02 -9.65
CA ASP A 95 0.64 -23.39 -11.05
C ASP A 95 1.43 -22.28 -11.78
N MET A 96 2.21 -22.67 -12.78
CA MET A 96 2.84 -21.71 -13.68
C MET A 96 1.79 -20.90 -14.47
N ASP A 97 0.62 -21.47 -14.71
CA ASP A 97 -0.50 -20.79 -15.38
C ASP A 97 -1.10 -19.65 -14.53
N ASP A 98 -0.87 -19.64 -13.21
CA ASP A 98 -1.28 -18.54 -12.31
C ASP A 98 -0.39 -17.30 -12.47
N LEU A 99 0.81 -17.47 -13.05
CA LEU A 99 1.78 -16.38 -13.21
C LEU A 99 1.47 -15.51 -14.44
N PRO A 100 1.42 -14.19 -14.30
CA PRO A 100 1.32 -13.32 -15.46
C PRO A 100 2.62 -13.36 -16.28
N PRO A 101 2.60 -13.07 -17.59
CA PRO A 101 3.79 -13.11 -18.46
C PRO A 101 4.98 -12.25 -17.97
N ARG A 102 4.72 -11.25 -17.14
CA ARG A 102 5.75 -10.38 -16.53
C ARG A 102 6.54 -11.03 -15.39
N ALA A 103 6.09 -12.19 -14.89
CA ALA A 103 6.74 -12.93 -13.81
C ALA A 103 8.09 -13.51 -14.23
N CYS A 104 8.25 -13.85 -15.51
CA CYS A 104 9.52 -14.26 -16.11
C CYS A 104 9.99 -13.26 -17.17
N ASP A 105 11.30 -13.04 -17.29
CA ASP A 105 11.88 -12.22 -18.37
C ASP A 105 12.35 -13.05 -19.59
N SER A 106 12.51 -14.37 -19.44
CA SER A 106 12.96 -15.28 -20.48
C SER A 106 12.43 -16.70 -20.26
N GLN A 107 12.48 -17.53 -21.31
CA GLN A 107 12.06 -18.95 -21.20
C GLN A 107 12.88 -19.69 -20.13
N GLN A 108 14.20 -19.52 -20.15
CA GLN A 108 15.08 -20.13 -19.14
C GLN A 108 14.70 -19.74 -17.71
N GLU A 109 14.25 -18.49 -17.50
CA GLU A 109 13.83 -18.02 -16.19
C GLU A 109 12.48 -18.62 -15.78
N CYS A 110 11.57 -18.83 -16.73
CA CYS A 110 10.33 -19.58 -16.49
C CYS A 110 10.60 -21.04 -16.17
N ASP A 111 11.46 -21.73 -16.92
CA ASP A 111 11.82 -23.14 -16.65
C ASP A 111 12.45 -23.29 -15.25
N GLN A 112 13.24 -22.29 -14.81
CA GLN A 112 13.78 -22.23 -13.45
C GLN A 112 12.69 -21.99 -12.40
N THR A 113 11.74 -21.10 -12.69
CA THR A 113 10.62 -20.81 -11.77
C THR A 113 9.72 -22.03 -11.61
N GLU A 114 9.43 -22.73 -12.71
CA GLU A 114 8.67 -23.98 -12.73
C GLU A 114 9.33 -25.04 -11.87
N SER A 115 10.66 -25.24 -12.02
CA SER A 115 11.39 -26.19 -11.17
C SER A 115 11.33 -25.83 -9.68
N ILE A 116 11.36 -24.54 -9.31
CA ILE A 116 11.22 -24.11 -7.92
C ILE A 116 9.79 -24.37 -7.41
N PHE A 117 8.79 -24.17 -8.26
CA PHE A 117 7.39 -24.43 -7.94
C PHE A 117 7.12 -25.93 -7.78
N ASP A 118 7.72 -26.78 -8.61
CA ASP A 118 7.62 -28.24 -8.48
C ASP A 118 8.18 -28.73 -7.15
N ASP A 119 9.30 -28.15 -6.69
CA ASP A 119 9.87 -28.46 -5.38
C ASP A 119 8.99 -27.94 -4.24
N TYR A 120 8.50 -26.70 -4.33
CA TYR A 120 7.54 -26.13 -3.36
C TYR A 120 6.26 -26.98 -3.27
N ASN A 121 5.70 -27.40 -4.41
CA ASN A 121 4.43 -28.13 -4.49
C ASN A 121 4.49 -29.55 -3.88
N GLN A 122 5.69 -30.05 -3.52
CA GLN A 122 5.88 -31.30 -2.78
C GLN A 122 5.65 -31.14 -1.27
N GLU A 123 6.07 -30.00 -0.70
CA GLU A 123 6.03 -29.75 0.75
C GLU A 123 4.97 -28.70 1.15
N LEU A 124 4.54 -27.85 0.21
CA LEU A 124 3.62 -26.73 0.38
C LEU A 124 4.06 -25.72 1.43
N ASP A 125 5.37 -25.63 1.65
CA ASP A 125 6.00 -24.67 2.54
C ASP A 125 7.35 -24.22 1.94
N ILE A 126 7.78 -23.00 2.25
CA ILE A 126 9.05 -22.47 1.74
C ILE A 126 10.16 -22.79 2.73
N SER A 127 10.98 -23.78 2.38
CA SER A 127 12.22 -24.06 3.09
C SER A 127 13.28 -22.96 2.90
N PRO A 128 14.27 -22.83 3.80
CA PRO A 128 15.38 -21.89 3.63
C PRO A 128 16.13 -22.06 2.31
N GLU A 129 16.25 -23.29 1.81
CA GLU A 129 16.88 -23.61 0.54
C GLU A 129 16.05 -23.10 -0.64
N LEU A 130 14.72 -23.30 -0.62
CA LEU A 130 13.83 -22.75 -1.63
C LEU A 130 13.81 -21.22 -1.61
N ASP A 131 13.80 -20.61 -0.43
CA ASP A 131 13.87 -19.15 -0.28
C ASP A 131 15.16 -18.58 -0.91
N ALA A 132 16.29 -19.27 -0.72
CA ALA A 132 17.55 -18.89 -1.34
C ALA A 132 17.50 -18.93 -2.88
N GLN A 133 16.81 -19.92 -3.45
CA GLN A 133 16.58 -20.02 -4.89
C GLN A 133 15.72 -18.86 -5.42
N PHE A 134 14.61 -18.54 -4.73
CA PHE A 134 13.81 -17.35 -5.07
C PHE A 134 14.63 -16.06 -4.96
N ASN A 135 15.46 -15.93 -3.93
CA ASN A 135 16.32 -14.75 -3.77
C ASN A 135 17.33 -14.62 -4.91
N GLN A 136 17.89 -15.73 -5.40
CA GLN A 136 18.80 -15.74 -6.54
C GLN A 136 18.08 -15.29 -7.82
N LEU A 137 16.87 -15.78 -8.06
CA LEU A 137 16.04 -15.38 -9.19
C LEU A 137 15.71 -13.87 -9.12
N ALA A 138 15.32 -13.39 -7.94
CA ALA A 138 15.08 -11.97 -7.70
C ALA A 138 16.32 -11.13 -7.98
N GLU A 139 17.49 -11.57 -7.51
CA GLU A 139 18.75 -10.86 -7.73
C GLU A 139 19.10 -10.74 -9.21
N GLN A 140 18.93 -11.82 -9.99
CA GLN A 140 19.15 -11.79 -11.43
C GLN A 140 18.22 -10.78 -12.12
N ARG A 141 16.93 -10.80 -11.80
CA ARG A 141 15.92 -9.86 -12.33
C ARG A 141 16.24 -8.41 -11.96
N ILE A 142 16.66 -8.15 -10.72
CA ILE A 142 17.04 -6.81 -10.24
C ILE A 142 18.28 -6.29 -10.96
N ARG A 143 19.31 -7.13 -11.13
CA ARG A 143 20.55 -6.76 -11.83
C ARG A 143 20.28 -6.43 -13.30
N ARG A 144 19.38 -7.16 -13.97
CA ARG A 144 19.02 -6.91 -15.37
C ARG A 144 18.20 -5.64 -15.54
N HIS A 145 17.26 -5.37 -14.64
CA HIS A 145 16.33 -4.24 -14.74
C HIS A 145 16.19 -3.47 -13.41
N PRO A 146 17.21 -2.72 -12.97
CA PRO A 146 17.19 -2.06 -11.66
C PRO A 146 16.11 -0.97 -11.55
N LEU A 147 15.89 -0.19 -12.61
CA LEU A 147 14.84 0.85 -12.61
C LEU A 147 13.44 0.25 -12.51
N ARG A 148 13.22 -0.95 -13.07
CA ARG A 148 11.96 -1.68 -12.93
C ARG A 148 11.69 -2.00 -11.47
N TYR A 149 12.67 -2.55 -10.76
CA TYR A 149 12.53 -2.93 -9.36
C TYR A 149 12.39 -1.73 -8.40
N TYR A 150 13.24 -0.72 -8.55
CA TYR A 150 13.32 0.38 -7.57
C TYR A 150 12.36 1.53 -7.84
N VAL A 151 11.85 1.69 -9.07
CA VAL A 151 11.03 2.86 -9.45
C VAL A 151 9.70 2.44 -10.05
N TRP A 152 9.72 1.64 -11.12
CA TRP A 152 8.50 1.38 -11.90
C TRP A 152 7.50 0.46 -11.18
N LEU A 153 7.94 -0.71 -10.71
CA LEU A 153 7.05 -1.64 -10.00
C LEU A 153 6.47 -1.04 -8.71
N PRO A 154 7.25 -0.34 -7.86
CA PRO A 154 6.69 0.36 -6.71
C PRO A 154 5.64 1.41 -7.09
N ALA A 155 5.87 2.19 -8.15
CA ALA A 155 4.90 3.18 -8.62
C ALA A 155 3.62 2.53 -9.15
N LEU A 156 3.76 1.44 -9.91
CA LEU A 156 2.62 0.68 -10.45
C LEU A 156 1.80 0.02 -9.34
N ARG A 157 2.44 -0.56 -8.32
CA ARG A 157 1.75 -1.10 -7.12
C ARG A 157 0.91 -0.04 -6.43
N VAL A 158 1.46 1.14 -6.23
CA VAL A 158 0.72 2.28 -5.65
C VAL A 158 -0.44 2.69 -6.56
N MET A 159 -0.22 2.78 -7.88
CA MET A 159 -1.30 3.11 -8.82
C MET A 159 -2.43 2.07 -8.80
N ASP A 160 -2.12 0.77 -8.76
CA ASP A 160 -3.12 -0.29 -8.65
C ASP A 160 -3.93 -0.16 -7.35
N MET A 161 -3.26 0.00 -6.19
CA MET A 161 -3.95 0.21 -4.91
C MET A 161 -4.90 1.42 -4.93
N TRP A 162 -4.54 2.49 -5.64
CA TRP A 162 -5.37 3.70 -5.74
C TRP A 162 -6.54 3.54 -6.71
N LEU A 163 -6.30 2.96 -7.89
CA LEU A 163 -7.22 2.99 -9.02
C LEU A 163 -8.11 1.74 -9.15
N ARG A 164 -7.66 0.59 -8.63
CA ARG A 164 -8.39 -0.69 -8.73
C ARG A 164 -9.82 -0.58 -8.19
N PRO A 165 -10.81 -1.19 -8.85
CA PRO A 165 -12.13 -1.41 -8.28
C PRO A 165 -12.05 -2.08 -6.91
N ARG A 166 -12.70 -1.50 -5.90
CA ARG A 166 -12.69 -2.03 -4.54
C ARG A 166 -13.79 -3.06 -4.36
N VAL A 167 -13.51 -4.26 -4.85
CA VAL A 167 -14.43 -5.40 -4.88
C VAL A 167 -13.91 -6.60 -4.08
N GLU A 168 -12.76 -6.47 -3.43
CA GLU A 168 -12.05 -7.55 -2.73
C GLU A 168 -12.82 -8.19 -1.56
N ILE A 169 -13.87 -7.54 -1.06
CA ILE A 169 -14.76 -8.05 -0.01
C ILE A 169 -16.13 -8.47 -0.52
N LEU A 170 -16.40 -8.24 -1.81
CA LEU A 170 -17.67 -8.56 -2.44
C LEU A 170 -17.58 -9.97 -3.02
N PRO A 171 -18.67 -10.74 -3.04
CA PRO A 171 -18.70 -12.07 -3.65
C PRO A 171 -18.82 -11.97 -5.18
N ILE A 172 -17.87 -11.28 -5.81
CA ILE A 172 -17.77 -11.08 -7.27
C ILE A 172 -16.33 -11.30 -7.72
N ASP A 173 -16.16 -11.62 -9.00
CA ASP A 173 -14.85 -11.92 -9.57
C ASP A 173 -13.89 -10.71 -9.53
N LEU A 174 -12.60 -10.98 -9.24
CA LEU A 174 -11.55 -9.96 -9.16
C LEU A 174 -11.09 -9.48 -10.54
N ASP A 175 -11.21 -10.32 -11.58
CA ASP A 175 -10.85 -10.06 -12.98
C ASP A 175 -11.89 -9.14 -13.64
N TRP A 176 -11.99 -7.91 -13.13
CA TRP A 176 -12.97 -6.92 -13.57
C TRP A 176 -12.90 -6.58 -15.07
N TRP A 177 -11.78 -6.87 -15.74
CA TRP A 177 -11.60 -6.65 -17.18
C TRP A 177 -12.13 -7.79 -18.06
N LYS A 178 -12.39 -8.98 -17.52
CA LYS A 178 -12.90 -10.14 -18.27
C LYS A 178 -14.42 -10.08 -18.44
N ILE A 179 -14.88 -9.05 -19.15
CA ILE A 179 -16.32 -8.75 -19.29
C ILE A 179 -17.11 -9.91 -19.92
N GLU A 180 -16.50 -10.64 -20.87
CA GLU A 180 -17.15 -11.76 -21.56
C GLU A 180 -17.37 -12.97 -20.64
N GLU A 181 -16.45 -13.21 -19.71
CA GLU A 181 -16.50 -14.35 -18.77
C GLU A 181 -17.37 -14.01 -17.55
N ASN A 182 -17.19 -12.81 -16.98
CA ASN A 182 -17.75 -12.44 -15.68
C ASN A 182 -19.07 -11.64 -15.79
N GLY A 183 -19.43 -11.15 -16.98
CA GLY A 183 -20.72 -10.52 -17.24
C GLY A 183 -21.04 -9.33 -16.31
N MET A 184 -22.05 -9.49 -15.45
CA MET A 184 -22.54 -8.44 -14.56
C MET A 184 -21.51 -8.03 -13.49
N ASP A 185 -20.71 -8.97 -13.01
CA ASP A 185 -19.73 -8.74 -11.96
C ASP A 185 -18.65 -7.74 -12.41
N SER A 186 -18.16 -7.90 -13.65
CA SER A 186 -17.26 -6.93 -14.29
C SER A 186 -17.90 -5.55 -14.39
N TRP A 187 -19.19 -5.45 -14.75
CA TRP A 187 -19.88 -4.15 -14.84
C TRP A 187 -20.04 -3.47 -13.49
N ILE A 188 -20.34 -4.23 -12.43
CA ILE A 188 -20.40 -3.72 -11.05
C ILE A 188 -19.01 -3.20 -10.64
N ALA A 189 -17.96 -3.98 -10.89
CA ALA A 189 -16.59 -3.58 -10.59
C ALA A 189 -16.18 -2.32 -11.37
N ILE A 190 -16.48 -2.24 -12.67
CA ILE A 190 -16.21 -1.06 -13.50
C ILE A 190 -16.98 0.17 -12.97
N ALA A 191 -18.23 0.01 -12.56
CA ALA A 191 -19.02 1.11 -11.99
C ALA A 191 -18.42 1.64 -10.69
N LEU A 192 -18.02 0.74 -9.78
CA LEU A 192 -17.35 1.10 -8.52
C LEU A 192 -15.96 1.72 -8.76
N GLY A 193 -15.19 1.18 -9.70
CA GLY A 193 -13.91 1.75 -10.13
C GLY A 193 -14.05 3.14 -10.75
N SER A 194 -15.10 3.35 -11.55
CA SER A 194 -15.42 4.65 -12.13
C SER A 194 -15.83 5.67 -11.08
N TRP A 195 -16.64 5.25 -10.09
CA TRP A 195 -17.01 6.10 -8.95
C TRP A 195 -15.78 6.51 -8.14
N ASN A 196 -14.87 5.57 -7.89
CA ASN A 196 -13.60 5.84 -7.25
C ASN A 196 -12.78 6.88 -8.04
N LEU A 197 -12.65 6.71 -9.36
CA LEU A 197 -11.94 7.65 -10.22
C LEU A 197 -12.55 9.06 -10.15
N ILE A 198 -13.88 9.18 -10.14
CA ILE A 198 -14.56 10.47 -9.99
C ILE A 198 -14.17 11.13 -8.66
N LEU A 199 -14.15 10.39 -7.55
CA LEU A 199 -13.74 10.93 -6.24
C LEU A 199 -12.30 11.43 -6.26
N LEU A 200 -11.38 10.69 -6.88
CA LEU A 200 -9.98 11.09 -7.03
C LEU A 200 -9.84 12.36 -7.89
N LEU A 201 -10.56 12.44 -9.01
CA LEU A 201 -10.56 13.62 -9.87
C LEU A 201 -11.13 14.85 -9.16
N LEU A 202 -12.23 14.70 -8.42
CA LEU A 202 -12.79 15.76 -7.58
C LEU A 202 -11.81 16.19 -6.50
N ALA A 203 -11.09 15.26 -5.87
CA ALA A 203 -10.06 15.59 -4.89
C ALA A 203 -8.94 16.42 -5.52
N VAL A 204 -8.44 16.03 -6.71
CA VAL A 204 -7.44 16.82 -7.45
C VAL A 204 -7.96 18.23 -7.75
N ILE A 205 -9.22 18.38 -8.19
CA ILE A 205 -9.84 19.69 -8.42
C ILE A 205 -9.89 20.51 -7.12
N GLY A 206 -10.25 19.88 -6.00
CA GLY A 206 -10.25 20.51 -4.68
C GLY A 206 -8.87 20.99 -4.24
N VAL A 207 -7.85 20.16 -4.42
CA VAL A 207 -6.43 20.48 -4.15
C VAL A 207 -6.01 21.70 -4.97
N LEU A 208 -6.29 21.71 -6.28
CA LEU A 208 -5.95 22.83 -7.17
C LEU A 208 -6.69 24.12 -6.80
N ARG A 209 -7.94 24.03 -6.31
CA ARG A 209 -8.70 25.20 -5.86
C ARG A 209 -8.24 25.76 -4.53
N LEU A 210 -7.86 24.89 -3.61
CA LEU A 210 -7.35 25.24 -2.27
C LEU A 210 -5.84 25.49 -2.26
N TRP A 211 -5.17 25.40 -3.41
CA TRP A 211 -3.73 25.54 -3.51
C TRP A 211 -3.27 26.83 -2.83
N PRO A 212 -2.42 26.75 -1.79
CA PRO A 212 -1.97 27.92 -1.05
C PRO A 212 -1.25 28.90 -1.98
N ARG A 213 -1.70 30.17 -2.00
CA ARG A 213 -1.01 31.24 -2.74
C ARG A 213 0.30 31.66 -2.07
N SER A 214 0.41 31.43 -0.77
CA SER A 214 1.60 31.72 0.02
C SER A 214 1.83 30.57 0.99
N TRP A 215 2.99 29.93 0.87
CA TRP A 215 3.42 28.84 1.75
C TRP A 215 4.03 29.41 3.04
N GLY A 216 3.22 30.12 3.80
CA GLY A 216 3.57 30.60 5.14
C GLY A 216 3.14 29.64 6.25
N LEU A 217 3.45 29.97 7.49
CA LEU A 217 2.98 29.25 8.68
C LEU A 217 1.52 29.59 9.05
N SER A 218 0.67 29.89 8.05
CA SER A 218 -0.74 30.12 8.29
C SER A 218 -1.44 28.79 8.55
N GLU A 219 -2.42 28.79 9.45
CA GLU A 219 -3.18 27.59 9.83
C GLU A 219 -3.75 26.83 8.61
N PRO A 220 -4.35 27.47 7.59
CA PRO A 220 -4.87 26.76 6.41
C PRO A 220 -3.77 26.12 5.54
N ALA A 221 -2.63 26.79 5.36
CA ALA A 221 -1.52 26.26 4.55
C ALA A 221 -0.88 25.05 5.25
N LEU A 222 -0.78 25.09 6.58
CA LEU A 222 -0.28 24.00 7.39
C LEU A 222 -1.20 22.77 7.37
N ILE A 223 -2.52 22.97 7.51
CA ILE A 223 -3.50 21.88 7.40
C ILE A 223 -3.45 21.24 6.02
N PHE A 224 -3.40 22.06 4.96
CA PHE A 224 -3.24 21.58 3.59
C PHE A 224 -1.96 20.75 3.41
N ALA A 225 -0.83 21.26 3.91
CA ALA A 225 0.46 20.57 3.86
C ALA A 225 0.44 19.24 4.63
N LEU A 226 -0.22 19.18 5.79
CA LEU A 226 -0.39 17.96 6.57
C LEU A 226 -1.20 16.91 5.81
N PHE A 227 -2.30 17.31 5.17
CA PHE A 227 -3.15 16.40 4.40
C PHE A 227 -2.44 15.84 3.17
N ILE A 228 -1.80 16.71 2.37
CA ILE A 228 -1.00 16.27 1.21
C ILE A 228 0.19 15.44 1.67
N GLY A 229 0.89 15.88 2.71
CA GLY A 229 2.03 15.18 3.28
C GLY A 229 1.66 13.78 3.76
N PHE A 230 0.50 13.62 4.43
CA PHE A 230 -0.01 12.30 4.82
C PHE A 230 -0.24 11.39 3.62
N VAL A 231 -0.95 11.85 2.60
CA VAL A 231 -1.23 11.06 1.38
C VAL A 231 0.06 10.65 0.66
N LEU A 232 1.02 11.57 0.54
CA LEU A 232 2.31 11.29 -0.10
C LEU A 232 3.17 10.32 0.71
N LEU A 233 3.30 10.55 2.02
CA LEU A 233 4.07 9.66 2.90
C LEU A 233 3.46 8.27 2.97
N ARG A 234 2.13 8.17 3.01
CA ARG A 234 1.41 6.90 2.97
C ARG A 234 1.67 6.20 1.64
N SER A 235 1.50 6.88 0.51
CA SER A 235 1.77 6.30 -0.82
C SER A 235 3.23 5.86 -0.97
N LEU A 236 4.21 6.62 -0.47
CA LEU A 236 5.61 6.24 -0.48
C LEU A 236 5.90 5.02 0.43
N PHE A 237 5.23 4.93 1.58
CA PHE A 237 5.31 3.75 2.43
C PHE A 237 4.73 2.51 1.72
N LEU A 238 3.56 2.64 1.10
CA LEU A 238 2.91 1.58 0.33
C LEU A 238 3.77 1.09 -0.86
N ALA A 239 4.54 1.98 -1.50
CA ALA A 239 5.51 1.59 -2.53
C ALA A 239 6.59 0.60 -2.02
N THR A 240 6.84 0.56 -0.71
CA THR A 240 7.83 -0.37 -0.11
C THR A 240 7.28 -1.77 0.16
N ILE A 241 5.96 -1.94 0.10
CA ILE A 241 5.22 -3.16 0.41
C ILE A 241 5.11 -4.04 -0.85
N GLU A 242 5.26 -5.35 -0.66
CA GLU A 242 5.24 -6.40 -1.69
C GLU A 242 3.83 -6.66 -2.23
N ASN A 243 2.84 -6.68 -1.34
CA ASN A 243 1.44 -6.99 -1.64
C ASN A 243 0.59 -5.73 -1.92
N PRO A 244 0.29 -5.41 -3.20
CA PRO A 244 -0.60 -4.33 -3.59
C PRO A 244 -2.07 -4.58 -3.28
N GLU A 245 -2.48 -4.35 -2.04
CA GLU A 245 -3.88 -4.48 -1.65
C GLU A 245 -4.62 -3.12 -1.63
N PRO A 246 -5.76 -2.97 -2.33
CA PRO A 246 -6.50 -1.70 -2.40
C PRO A 246 -6.92 -1.14 -1.04
N ARG A 247 -7.19 -2.02 -0.07
CA ARG A 247 -7.53 -1.65 1.31
C ARG A 247 -6.46 -0.80 2.01
N TYR A 248 -5.19 -0.92 1.64
CA TYR A 248 -4.12 -0.16 2.29
C TYR A 248 -4.15 1.34 1.97
N ALA A 249 -4.75 1.73 0.83
CA ALA A 249 -4.95 3.13 0.44
C ALA A 249 -6.20 3.75 1.09
N LEU A 250 -7.10 2.96 1.69
CA LEU A 250 -8.35 3.45 2.31
C LEU A 250 -8.11 4.45 3.43
N GLU A 251 -6.98 4.35 4.14
CA GLU A 251 -6.60 5.31 5.17
C GLU A 251 -6.48 6.76 4.64
N CYS A 252 -6.25 6.93 3.33
CA CYS A 252 -6.20 8.24 2.68
C CYS A 252 -7.57 8.80 2.29
N TYR A 253 -8.63 7.99 2.27
CA TYR A 253 -9.94 8.42 1.75
C TYR A 253 -10.61 9.55 2.53
N PRO A 254 -10.48 9.68 3.86
CA PRO A 254 -10.97 10.86 4.56
C PRO A 254 -10.40 12.18 4.00
N VAL A 255 -9.11 12.18 3.64
CA VAL A 255 -8.46 13.35 3.01
C VAL A 255 -8.94 13.54 1.57
N VAL A 256 -9.06 12.44 0.80
CA VAL A 256 -9.62 12.47 -0.57
C VAL A 256 -11.02 13.08 -0.57
N LEU A 257 -11.89 12.63 0.33
CA LEU A 257 -13.27 13.10 0.46
C LEU A 257 -13.33 14.57 0.90
N ALA A 258 -12.46 14.99 1.82
CA ALA A 258 -12.35 16.40 2.22
C ALA A 258 -11.98 17.30 1.03
N PHE A 259 -11.00 16.91 0.22
CA PHE A 259 -10.65 17.64 -0.99
C PHE A 259 -11.72 17.52 -2.09
N ALA A 260 -12.37 16.37 -2.25
CA ALA A 260 -13.47 16.21 -3.20
C ALA A 260 -14.63 17.15 -2.86
N GLY A 261 -14.96 17.32 -1.57
CA GLY A 261 -15.91 18.32 -1.10
C GLY A 261 -15.48 19.75 -1.42
N ALA A 262 -14.18 20.05 -1.33
CA ALA A 262 -13.64 21.36 -1.70
C ALA A 262 -13.82 21.70 -3.19
N ALA A 263 -14.01 20.71 -4.06
CA ALA A 263 -14.35 20.92 -5.46
C ALA A 263 -15.73 21.57 -5.67
N PHE A 264 -16.57 21.67 -4.64
CA PHE A 264 -17.89 22.32 -4.69
C PHE A 264 -17.96 23.62 -3.91
N VAL A 265 -16.88 24.02 -3.23
CA VAL A 265 -16.84 25.30 -2.51
C VAL A 265 -16.93 26.45 -3.51
N ARG A 266 -18.01 27.24 -3.41
CA ARG A 266 -18.15 28.48 -4.18
C ARG A 266 -17.05 29.44 -3.73
N LYS A 267 -16.23 29.94 -4.67
CA LYS A 267 -15.39 31.11 -4.40
C LYS A 267 -16.35 32.25 -4.05
N GLY A 268 -16.44 32.58 -2.76
CA GLY A 268 -17.27 33.69 -2.31
C GLY A 268 -16.94 34.93 -3.13
N ILE A 269 -17.96 35.57 -3.71
CA ILE A 269 -17.87 36.93 -4.23
C ILE A 269 -17.32 37.75 -3.06
N ARG A 270 -16.07 38.19 -3.15
CA ARG A 270 -15.55 39.23 -2.24
C ARG A 270 -16.51 40.41 -2.42
N LYS A 271 -17.38 40.64 -1.44
CA LYS A 271 -18.04 41.94 -1.31
C LYS A 271 -16.91 42.94 -1.04
N THR A 272 -16.47 43.63 -2.09
CA THR A 272 -15.89 44.96 -1.96
C THR A 272 -17.01 45.86 -1.48
N VAL A 273 -17.03 46.16 -0.19
CA VAL A 273 -17.64 47.35 0.39
C VAL A 273 -16.60 47.96 1.30
#